data_AF-A0A0F9E2N0-F1
#
_entry.id   AF-A0A0F9E2N0-F1
#
_cell.length_a   1.000
_cell.length_b   1.000
_cell.length_c   1.000
_cell.angle_alpha   90.00
_cell.angle_beta   90.00
_cell.angle_gamma   90.00
#
_symmetry.space_group_name_H-M   'P 1'
#
loop_
_entity.id
_entity.type
_entity.pdbx_description
1 polymer ?
#
loop_
_entity_poly.entity_id
_entity_poly.type
_entity_poly.pdbx_seq_one_letter_code
_entity_poly.pdbx_strand_id
1 'polypeptide(L)'
;MSKVAQDNFPRSINQYTPLMEFAADVVDGKHLINLGTPSTADPNGIMNQFAAGAAAATFTSADWATTFDGSSTHVGETVAGSLNAKYGRCLSMVASAGADHVITITGRDYLGQIMSEAITLVNTVTVFGKKAFKYVDTVAIASGGQAGDTVDLGWTDRLGLPYKSEKLLAYTEDDVSFPFDPVEVLVEIDAVRTASGADVVVVSPIAGQITGVHSVVTTAMTGIQTATVVVGATDVVGLSLVLATSAAVAEEDSDIVTTDDDQATSRVDKFEAIGISGDATPTGGAHTCSITVEPLTFIAGPDTDPQTATTTDPRGTINVTTPCDASIEYELLYTVDTANLHGVVQV
;
A
#
# COMPACT_ATOMS: atom_id res chain seq x y z
N MET A 1 -0.12 24.00 3.64
CA MET A 1 -1.43 24.68 3.86
C MET A 1 -1.33 25.41 5.20
N SER A 2 -1.99 26.55 5.44
CA SER A 2 -1.90 27.14 6.80
C SER A 2 -2.57 26.21 7.80
N LYS A 3 -1.87 25.77 8.86
CA LYS A 3 -2.42 24.89 9.91
C LYS A 3 -3.76 25.45 10.39
N VAL A 4 -4.86 24.76 10.03
CA VAL A 4 -6.21 25.18 10.39
C VAL A 4 -6.44 24.78 11.85
N ALA A 5 -6.91 25.72 12.67
CA ALA A 5 -7.37 25.39 14.03
C ALA A 5 -8.59 24.46 13.90
N GLN A 6 -8.52 23.28 14.51
CA GLN A 6 -9.62 22.30 14.49
C GLN A 6 -10.77 22.82 15.36
N ASP A 7 -11.83 23.32 14.74
CA ASP A 7 -12.95 23.96 15.43
C ASP A 7 -14.29 23.24 15.20
N ASN A 8 -14.42 22.45 14.13
CA ASN A 8 -15.69 21.84 13.74
C ASN A 8 -15.68 20.30 13.86
N PHE A 9 -15.79 19.85 15.11
CA PHE A 9 -16.01 18.43 15.40
C PHE A 9 -17.47 18.06 15.14
N PRO A 10 -17.76 17.04 14.31
CA PRO A 10 -19.12 16.64 14.00
C PRO A 10 -19.83 16.12 15.26
N ARG A 11 -20.63 16.98 15.91
CA ARG A 11 -21.52 16.57 17.00
C ARG A 11 -22.72 15.84 16.42
N SER A 12 -23.19 14.80 17.09
CA SER A 12 -24.39 14.01 16.74
C SER A 12 -24.35 13.18 15.43
N ILE A 13 -23.22 13.16 14.72
CA ILE A 13 -23.02 12.26 13.57
C ILE A 13 -22.51 10.92 14.11
N ASN A 14 -23.47 10.10 14.55
CA ASN A 14 -23.34 8.68 14.86
C ASN A 14 -22.51 8.29 16.11
N GLN A 15 -23.22 7.93 17.20
CA GLN A 15 -22.66 7.60 18.52
C GLN A 15 -22.08 6.18 18.65
N TYR A 16 -21.96 5.39 17.57
CA TYR A 16 -21.50 4.00 17.67
C TYR A 16 -20.05 3.88 18.18
N THR A 17 -19.24 4.91 17.99
CA THR A 17 -17.86 4.97 18.51
C THR A 17 -17.60 6.29 19.23
N PRO A 18 -17.61 6.29 20.58
CA PRO A 18 -17.35 7.50 21.37
C PRO A 18 -16.04 8.22 21.02
N LEU A 19 -15.04 7.49 20.50
CA LEU A 19 -13.76 8.07 20.09
C LEU A 19 -13.82 8.86 18.77
N MET A 20 -14.91 8.78 17.99
CA MET A 20 -15.07 9.57 16.76
C MET A 20 -15.38 11.04 17.02
N GLU A 21 -16.06 11.37 18.13
CA GLU A 21 -16.59 12.72 18.39
C GLU A 21 -15.50 13.81 18.41
N PHE A 22 -14.23 13.42 18.57
CA PHE A 22 -13.10 14.33 18.59
C PHE A 22 -11.93 13.90 17.70
N ALA A 23 -12.15 12.94 16.81
CA ALA A 23 -11.07 12.40 15.99
C ALA A 23 -10.53 13.48 15.02
N ALA A 24 -11.42 14.33 14.49
CA ALA A 24 -11.08 15.15 13.34
C ALA A 24 -12.16 16.18 12.92
N ASP A 25 -11.72 17.29 12.33
CA ASP A 25 -12.56 18.37 11.80
C ASP A 25 -13.11 18.03 10.40
N VAL A 26 -14.44 18.03 10.24
CA VAL A 26 -15.12 17.81 8.95
C VAL A 26 -15.88 19.08 8.56
N VAL A 27 -15.50 19.71 7.45
CA VAL A 27 -16.15 20.92 6.93
C VAL A 27 -16.58 20.67 5.49
N ASP A 28 -17.85 20.87 5.18
CA ASP A 28 -18.43 20.71 3.84
C ASP A 28 -18.11 19.35 3.18
N GLY A 29 -18.19 18.26 3.96
CA GLY A 29 -17.89 16.91 3.48
C GLY A 29 -16.41 16.66 3.15
N LYS A 30 -15.52 17.55 3.59
CA LYS A 30 -14.08 17.40 3.46
C LYS A 30 -13.44 17.28 4.83
N HIS A 31 -12.34 16.56 4.88
CA HIS A 31 -11.59 16.35 6.08
C HIS A 31 -10.10 16.65 5.85
N LEU A 32 -9.57 17.61 6.63
CA LEU A 32 -8.13 17.87 6.75
C LEU A 32 -7.59 17.09 7.95
N ILE A 33 -6.69 16.17 7.69
CA ILE A 33 -6.04 15.35 8.69
C ILE A 33 -4.55 15.60 8.74
N ASN A 34 -4.03 15.57 9.95
CA ASN A 34 -2.62 15.39 10.23
C ASN A 34 -2.43 13.98 10.82
N LEU A 35 -1.71 13.13 10.09
CA LEU A 35 -1.37 11.74 10.44
C LEU A 35 -0.18 11.65 11.42
N GLY A 36 0.47 12.78 11.68
CA GLY A 36 1.64 12.90 12.54
C GLY A 36 2.92 12.46 11.86
N THR A 37 3.89 12.04 12.67
CA THR A 37 5.19 11.48 12.26
C THR A 37 5.25 10.01 12.68
N PRO A 38 4.60 9.08 11.95
CA PRO A 38 4.55 7.67 12.33
C PRO A 38 5.96 7.10 12.49
N SER A 39 6.15 6.31 13.54
CA SER A 39 7.43 5.70 13.89
C SER A 39 7.95 4.75 12.81
N THR A 40 9.29 4.58 12.79
CA THR A 40 9.96 3.55 12.00
C THR A 40 9.30 2.20 12.20
N ALA A 41 9.03 1.48 11.11
CA ALA A 41 8.63 0.07 11.21
C ALA A 41 9.66 -0.66 12.08
N ASP A 42 9.20 -1.30 13.16
CA ASP A 42 10.07 -2.03 14.07
C ASP A 42 10.74 -3.19 13.31
N PRO A 43 12.09 -3.25 13.25
CA PRO A 43 12.78 -4.34 12.57
C PRO A 43 12.47 -5.73 13.12
N ASN A 44 12.01 -5.83 14.37
CA ASN A 44 11.59 -7.09 15.00
C ASN A 44 10.10 -7.37 14.81
N GLY A 45 9.34 -6.44 14.25
CA GLY A 45 7.89 -6.56 14.08
C GLY A 45 7.12 -6.75 15.38
N ILE A 46 5.82 -7.03 15.25
CA ILE A 46 4.94 -7.45 16.35
C ILE A 46 5.36 -8.84 16.85
N MET A 47 5.69 -9.74 15.93
CA MET A 47 6.21 -11.07 16.20
C MET A 47 7.31 -11.41 15.20
N ASN A 48 8.39 -12.05 15.66
CA ASN A 48 9.54 -12.43 14.85
C ASN A 48 9.74 -13.96 14.93
N GLN A 49 9.75 -14.61 13.78
CA GLN A 49 9.98 -16.03 13.58
C GLN A 49 9.16 -16.93 14.51
N PHE A 50 7.88 -16.58 14.73
CA PHE A 50 7.01 -17.43 15.53
C PHE A 50 6.62 -18.68 14.74
N ALA A 51 6.53 -19.81 15.45
CA ALA A 51 6.28 -21.09 14.81
C ALA A 51 4.84 -21.19 14.30
N ALA A 52 4.69 -21.38 12.99
CA ALA A 52 3.49 -21.86 12.34
C ALA A 52 3.54 -23.40 12.27
N GLY A 53 2.80 -24.06 13.16
CA GLY A 53 2.68 -25.50 13.18
C GLY A 53 1.55 -25.99 12.29
N ALA A 54 1.55 -27.29 11.96
CA ALA A 54 0.44 -27.93 11.26
C ALA A 54 -0.89 -27.89 12.04
N ALA A 55 -0.84 -27.68 13.36
CA ALA A 55 -1.99 -27.51 14.23
C ALA A 55 -2.36 -26.03 14.39
N ALA A 56 -3.65 -25.76 14.61
CA ALA A 56 -4.12 -24.41 14.91
C ALA A 56 -3.46 -23.88 16.19
N ALA A 57 -3.07 -22.61 16.16
CA ALA A 57 -2.44 -21.91 17.27
C ALA A 57 -3.03 -20.51 17.40
N THR A 58 -3.02 -19.97 18.61
CA THR A 58 -3.45 -18.59 18.89
C THR A 58 -2.42 -17.93 19.77
N PHE A 59 -1.97 -16.76 19.33
CA PHE A 59 -0.99 -15.92 19.99
C PHE A 59 -1.68 -14.65 20.48
N THR A 60 -1.20 -14.14 21.60
CA THR A 60 -1.75 -13.00 22.33
C THR A 60 -0.64 -12.03 22.71
N SER A 61 -0.98 -11.03 23.52
CA SER A 61 -0.01 -10.06 24.02
C SER A 61 1.19 -10.63 24.76
N ALA A 62 1.07 -11.84 25.30
CA ALA A 62 2.16 -12.54 25.95
C ALA A 62 3.24 -13.04 24.97
N ASP A 63 2.91 -13.17 23.69
CA ASP A 63 3.75 -13.78 22.65
C ASP A 63 4.44 -12.75 21.75
N TRP A 64 4.09 -11.47 21.88
CA TRP A 64 4.70 -10.40 21.09
C TRP A 64 6.17 -10.21 21.45
N ALA A 65 6.97 -9.74 20.48
CA ALA A 65 8.39 -9.51 20.69
C ALA A 65 8.60 -8.53 21.86
N THR A 66 9.52 -8.84 22.77
CA THR A 66 9.77 -7.99 23.95
C THR A 66 10.38 -6.64 23.61
N THR A 67 11.00 -6.54 22.43
CA THR A 67 11.54 -5.30 21.86
C THR A 67 10.54 -4.60 20.95
N PHE A 68 9.31 -5.15 20.80
CA PHE A 68 8.26 -4.52 20.02
C PHE A 68 7.98 -3.13 20.59
N ASP A 69 8.23 -2.09 19.79
CA ASP A 69 7.91 -0.68 20.12
C ASP A 69 6.39 -0.40 20.13
N GLY A 70 5.57 -1.43 20.32
CA GLY A 70 4.21 -1.25 20.82
C GLY A 70 4.12 -1.12 22.34
N SER A 71 5.25 -1.09 23.04
CA SER A 71 5.35 -0.54 24.39
C SER A 71 5.90 0.90 24.38
N SER A 72 5.57 1.71 23.37
CA SER A 72 5.97 3.11 23.41
C SER A 72 5.30 3.78 24.61
N THR A 73 6.10 4.55 25.33
CA THR A 73 5.77 5.32 26.51
C THR A 73 4.88 6.53 26.20
N HIS A 74 3.86 6.37 25.35
CA HIS A 74 2.81 7.38 25.26
C HIS A 74 2.15 7.45 26.64
N VAL A 75 2.23 8.63 27.26
CA VAL A 75 1.88 8.85 28.67
C VAL A 75 0.40 8.49 28.88
N GLY A 76 0.13 7.25 29.33
CA GLY A 76 -1.22 6.78 29.70
C GLY A 76 -1.64 5.42 29.15
N GLU A 77 -1.02 4.88 28.09
CA GLU A 77 -1.44 3.60 27.48
C GLU A 77 -0.27 2.65 27.24
N THR A 78 0.13 1.90 28.27
CA THR A 78 1.00 0.73 28.10
C THR A 78 0.15 -0.47 27.68
N VAL A 79 -0.41 -0.40 26.47
CA VAL A 79 -1.11 -1.55 25.88
C VAL A 79 -0.13 -2.16 24.89
N ALA A 80 0.43 -3.31 25.24
CA ALA A 80 1.27 -4.06 24.31
C ALA A 80 0.47 -4.28 23.00
N GLY A 81 1.14 -4.46 21.85
CA GLY A 81 0.43 -4.70 20.58
C GLY A 81 -0.18 -3.44 19.97
N SER A 82 -0.04 -2.30 20.65
CA SER A 82 -0.44 -1.00 20.13
C SER A 82 0.61 -0.43 19.19
N LEU A 83 0.17 0.34 18.21
CA LEU A 83 1.07 1.08 17.33
C LEU A 83 1.38 2.46 17.92
N ASN A 84 2.66 2.86 17.94
CA ASN A 84 3.08 4.21 18.30
C ASN A 84 2.90 5.22 17.14
N ALA A 85 1.65 5.43 16.74
CA ALA A 85 1.23 6.41 15.75
C ALA A 85 -0.18 6.91 16.08
N LYS A 86 -0.60 8.06 15.54
CA LYS A 86 -1.93 8.60 15.82
C LYS A 86 -3.07 7.70 15.28
N TYR A 87 -2.85 7.11 14.10
CA TYR A 87 -3.80 6.22 13.44
C TYR A 87 -3.21 4.82 13.25
N GLY A 88 -4.03 3.88 12.76
CA GLY A 88 -3.58 2.51 12.48
C GLY A 88 -2.70 2.39 11.24
N ARG A 89 -2.00 1.27 11.11
CA ARG A 89 -1.20 0.88 9.93
C ARG A 89 -1.62 -0.49 9.44
N CYS A 90 -1.44 -0.76 8.15
CA CYS A 90 -1.60 -2.11 7.63
C CYS A 90 -0.44 -3.00 8.10
N LEU A 91 -0.68 -4.31 8.09
CA LEU A 91 0.28 -5.32 8.54
C LEU A 91 1.07 -5.89 7.36
N SER A 92 2.27 -6.40 7.62
CA SER A 92 3.04 -7.18 6.66
C SER A 92 3.38 -8.54 7.27
N MET A 93 3.39 -9.57 6.43
CA MET A 93 3.71 -10.93 6.84
C MET A 93 4.67 -11.57 5.87
N VAL A 94 5.75 -12.14 6.40
CA VAL A 94 6.70 -12.96 5.65
C VAL A 94 6.80 -14.31 6.35
N ALA A 95 6.94 -15.38 5.58
CA ALA A 95 7.10 -16.70 6.15
C ALA A 95 8.30 -17.45 5.55
N SER A 96 8.60 -18.60 6.14
CA SER A 96 9.58 -19.54 5.60
C SER A 96 9.14 -20.13 4.25
N ALA A 97 10.10 -20.70 3.52
CA ALA A 97 9.82 -21.39 2.27
C ALA A 97 8.85 -22.56 2.48
N GLY A 98 7.79 -22.62 1.67
CA GLY A 98 6.76 -23.66 1.74
C GLY A 98 5.54 -23.31 2.60
N ALA A 99 5.56 -22.19 3.32
CA ALA A 99 4.45 -21.78 4.18
C ALA A 99 3.24 -21.29 3.35
N ASP A 100 2.09 -21.88 3.59
CA ASP A 100 0.80 -21.58 2.94
C ASP A 100 -0.35 -21.39 3.93
N HIS A 101 -0.03 -21.15 5.21
CA HIS A 101 -1.04 -21.00 6.26
C HIS A 101 -1.94 -19.79 6.03
N VAL A 102 -3.20 -19.93 6.44
CA VAL A 102 -4.10 -18.79 6.63
C VAL A 102 -3.95 -18.29 8.06
N ILE A 103 -3.58 -17.02 8.22
CA ILE A 103 -3.44 -16.36 9.50
C ILE A 103 -4.55 -15.33 9.64
N THR A 104 -5.31 -15.44 10.73
CA THR A 104 -6.36 -14.50 11.09
C THR A 104 -5.85 -13.58 12.19
N ILE A 105 -5.77 -12.29 11.88
CA ILE A 105 -5.47 -11.25 12.83
C ILE A 105 -6.80 -10.70 13.34
N THR A 106 -6.92 -10.55 14.65
CA THR A 106 -8.00 -9.81 15.29
C THR A 106 -7.40 -8.71 16.13
N GLY A 107 -7.95 -7.52 16.01
CA GLY A 107 -7.45 -6.35 16.69
C GLY A 107 -8.48 -5.25 16.69
N ARG A 108 -8.03 -4.03 16.91
CA ARG A 108 -8.86 -2.83 16.90
C ARG A 108 -8.24 -1.74 16.05
N ASP A 109 -9.10 -0.93 15.48
CA ASP A 109 -8.69 0.32 14.86
C ASP A 109 -8.42 1.44 15.88
N TYR A 110 -8.12 2.63 15.37
CA TYR A 110 -7.86 3.81 16.20
C TYR A 110 -9.11 4.32 16.95
N LEU A 111 -10.32 3.91 16.53
CA LEU A 111 -11.59 4.20 17.20
C LEU A 111 -11.96 3.14 18.24
N GLY A 112 -11.14 2.10 18.39
CA GLY A 112 -11.39 0.97 19.28
C GLY A 112 -12.41 -0.04 18.73
N GLN A 113 -12.85 0.06 17.47
CA GLN A 113 -13.72 -0.93 16.85
C GLN A 113 -12.94 -2.21 16.60
N ILE A 114 -13.56 -3.35 16.91
CA ILE A 114 -12.97 -4.67 16.65
C ILE A 114 -12.96 -4.92 15.15
N MET A 115 -11.82 -5.40 14.66
CA MET A 115 -11.59 -5.72 13.26
C MET A 115 -10.90 -7.07 13.14
N SER A 116 -11.15 -7.77 12.03
CA SER A 116 -10.39 -8.97 11.68
C SER A 116 -9.96 -8.98 10.21
N GLU A 117 -8.78 -9.54 9.96
CA GLU A 117 -8.22 -9.74 8.63
C GLU A 117 -7.62 -11.15 8.52
N ALA A 118 -7.87 -11.83 7.41
CA ALA A 118 -7.30 -13.13 7.10
C ALA A 118 -6.29 -12.99 5.96
N ILE A 119 -5.04 -13.34 6.24
CA ILE A 119 -3.90 -13.26 5.33
C ILE A 119 -3.46 -14.69 5.01
N THR A 120 -3.40 -15.03 3.72
CA THR A 120 -2.85 -16.32 3.28
C THR A 120 -1.38 -16.13 2.96
N LEU A 121 -0.51 -16.88 3.61
CA LEU A 121 0.93 -16.84 3.36
C LEU A 121 1.26 -17.44 1.99
N VAL A 122 2.34 -16.94 1.38
CA VAL A 122 2.79 -17.39 0.05
C VAL A 122 4.30 -17.59 0.08
N ASN A 123 4.74 -18.71 0.66
CA ASN A 123 6.16 -19.02 0.84
C ASN A 123 6.92 -17.85 1.49
N THR A 124 8.03 -17.44 0.88
CA THR A 124 8.87 -16.31 1.31
C THR A 124 8.43 -14.96 0.77
N VAL A 125 7.29 -14.87 0.08
CA VAL A 125 6.77 -13.61 -0.44
C VAL A 125 6.13 -12.82 0.69
N THR A 126 6.48 -11.54 0.81
CA THR A 126 5.79 -10.64 1.73
C THR A 126 4.34 -10.47 1.29
N VAL A 127 3.41 -10.74 2.21
CA VAL A 127 1.99 -10.51 2.01
C VAL A 127 1.56 -9.33 2.86
N PHE A 128 0.92 -8.35 2.22
CA PHE A 128 0.47 -7.13 2.86
C PHE A 128 -1.00 -7.22 3.25
N GLY A 129 -1.29 -6.79 4.47
CA GLY A 129 -2.64 -6.57 4.96
C GLY A 129 -3.29 -5.38 4.28
N LYS A 130 -4.61 -5.40 4.25
CA LYS A 130 -5.50 -4.42 3.62
C LYS A 130 -6.22 -3.58 4.66
N LYS A 131 -6.20 -3.96 5.94
CA LYS A 131 -6.85 -3.23 7.03
C LYS A 131 -5.83 -2.58 7.96
N ALA A 132 -6.15 -1.38 8.42
CA ALA A 132 -5.24 -0.61 9.27
C ALA A 132 -5.53 -0.82 10.76
N PHE A 133 -4.70 -1.61 11.44
CA PHE A 133 -4.83 -1.87 12.86
C PHE A 133 -4.09 -0.80 13.68
N LYS A 134 -4.71 -0.35 14.78
CA LYS A 134 -4.04 0.44 15.82
C LYS A 134 -3.59 -0.44 16.98
N TYR A 135 -4.37 -1.49 17.25
CA TYR A 135 -4.07 -2.50 18.25
C TYR A 135 -4.22 -3.87 17.59
N VAL A 136 -3.22 -4.74 17.76
CA VAL A 136 -3.38 -6.17 17.50
C VAL A 136 -3.73 -6.82 18.83
N ASP A 137 -4.78 -7.63 18.89
CA ASP A 137 -5.21 -8.30 20.12
C ASP A 137 -4.85 -9.80 20.08
N THR A 138 -5.08 -10.46 18.93
CA THR A 138 -4.74 -11.87 18.73
C THR A 138 -4.27 -12.16 17.30
N VAL A 139 -3.37 -13.13 17.16
CA VAL A 139 -2.96 -13.72 15.87
C VAL A 139 -3.26 -15.20 15.92
N ALA A 140 -4.11 -15.70 15.02
CA ALA A 140 -4.53 -17.09 14.98
C ALA A 140 -4.09 -17.76 13.68
N ILE A 141 -3.38 -18.88 13.76
CA ILE A 141 -2.97 -19.67 12.60
C ILE A 141 -3.99 -20.80 12.41
N ALA A 142 -4.53 -20.92 11.20
CA ALA A 142 -5.38 -22.05 10.84
C ALA A 142 -4.59 -23.36 10.73
N SER A 143 -5.23 -24.48 11.06
CA SER A 143 -4.66 -25.80 10.78
C SER A 143 -4.54 -26.03 9.27
N GLY A 144 -3.45 -26.64 8.80
CA GLY A 144 -3.36 -27.09 7.41
C GLY A 144 -2.02 -26.91 6.70
N GLY A 145 -1.07 -26.13 7.25
CA GLY A 145 0.26 -25.96 6.66
C GLY A 145 1.32 -26.92 7.20
N GLN A 146 2.59 -26.68 6.87
CA GLN A 146 3.69 -27.58 7.20
C GLN A 146 4.17 -27.36 8.64
N ALA A 147 4.71 -28.41 9.25
CA ALA A 147 5.27 -28.29 10.59
C ALA A 147 6.67 -27.66 10.52
N GLY A 148 6.92 -26.64 11.33
CA GLY A 148 8.22 -25.99 11.44
C GLY A 148 8.36 -24.73 10.59
N ASP A 149 7.27 -24.26 9.99
CA ASP A 149 7.25 -22.95 9.35
C ASP A 149 7.42 -21.84 10.39
N THR A 150 8.05 -20.75 9.98
CA THR A 150 8.23 -19.56 10.80
C THR A 150 7.60 -18.37 10.11
N VAL A 151 7.02 -17.47 10.88
CA VAL A 151 6.35 -16.28 10.37
C VAL A 151 6.86 -15.04 11.09
N ASP A 152 7.07 -13.98 10.32
CA ASP A 152 7.33 -12.63 10.77
C ASP A 152 6.06 -11.79 10.54
N LEU A 153 5.66 -11.00 11.53
CA LEU A 153 4.52 -10.09 11.46
C LEU A 153 4.97 -8.68 11.85
N GLY A 154 4.78 -7.72 10.96
CA GLY A 154 5.21 -6.32 11.16
C GLY A 154 4.17 -5.30 10.70
N TRP A 155 4.55 -4.02 10.81
CA TRP A 155 3.79 -2.89 10.28
C TRP A 155 4.31 -2.50 8.88
N THR A 156 3.43 -1.96 8.05
CA THR A 156 3.72 -1.40 6.71
C THR A 156 3.73 0.12 6.74
N ASP A 157 4.21 0.79 5.69
CA ASP A 157 4.09 2.25 5.57
C ASP A 157 2.69 2.73 5.14
N ARG A 158 1.74 1.79 4.96
CA ARG A 158 0.35 2.10 4.63
C ARG A 158 -0.44 2.53 5.86
N LEU A 159 -0.90 3.78 5.85
CA LEU A 159 -1.60 4.44 6.95
C LEU A 159 -3.13 4.32 6.79
N GLY A 160 -3.82 4.06 7.90
CA GLY A 160 -5.28 4.06 7.97
C GLY A 160 -5.85 5.47 8.08
N LEU A 161 -7.02 5.68 7.47
CA LEU A 161 -7.74 6.94 7.53
C LEU A 161 -8.81 6.94 8.64
N PRO A 162 -9.12 8.10 9.24
CA PRO A 162 -10.06 8.18 10.36
C PRO A 162 -11.52 8.00 9.97
N TYR A 163 -11.87 8.43 8.77
CA TYR A 163 -13.24 8.43 8.26
C TYR A 163 -13.27 7.78 6.90
N LYS A 164 -14.45 7.23 6.55
CA LYS A 164 -14.69 6.68 5.23
C LYS A 164 -14.39 7.71 4.15
N SER A 165 -13.28 7.47 3.47
CA SER A 165 -12.73 8.33 2.47
C SER A 165 -13.30 7.97 1.10
N GLU A 166 -13.61 8.98 0.29
CA GLU A 166 -14.11 8.80 -1.07
C GLU A 166 -13.05 9.23 -2.10
N LYS A 167 -12.41 10.38 -1.87
CA LYS A 167 -11.43 10.94 -2.82
C LYS A 167 -10.41 11.83 -2.12
N LEU A 168 -9.14 11.66 -2.49
CA LEU A 168 -8.08 12.58 -2.08
C LEU A 168 -8.14 13.92 -2.85
N LEU A 169 -7.91 15.02 -2.14
CA LEU A 169 -7.93 16.38 -2.68
C LEU A 169 -6.59 17.12 -2.52
N ALA A 170 -5.79 16.76 -1.50
CA ALA A 170 -4.43 17.27 -1.32
C ALA A 170 -3.62 16.36 -0.39
N TYR A 171 -2.30 16.37 -0.56
CA TYR A 171 -1.34 15.69 0.29
C TYR A 171 -0.12 16.60 0.49
N THR A 172 0.38 16.65 1.73
CA THR A 172 1.61 17.34 2.07
C THR A 172 2.51 16.49 2.97
N GLU A 173 3.81 16.57 2.72
CA GLU A 173 4.87 16.10 3.63
C GLU A 173 5.62 17.35 4.13
N ASP A 174 5.73 17.55 5.45
CA ASP A 174 6.41 18.71 6.07
C ASP A 174 6.00 20.07 5.44
N ASP A 175 4.70 20.31 5.32
CA ASP A 175 4.10 21.50 4.68
C ASP A 175 4.35 21.64 3.16
N VAL A 176 5.07 20.72 2.53
CA VAL A 176 5.33 20.71 1.08
C VAL A 176 4.19 19.99 0.36
N SER A 177 3.53 20.66 -0.58
CA SER A 177 2.46 20.05 -1.38
C SER A 177 3.04 19.13 -2.44
N PHE A 178 2.50 17.91 -2.50
CA PHE A 178 2.79 16.95 -3.54
C PHE A 178 1.65 16.93 -4.56
N PRO A 179 1.94 16.62 -5.83
CA PRO A 179 0.87 16.27 -6.77
C PRO A 179 0.13 15.03 -6.25
N PHE A 180 -1.14 14.89 -6.59
CA PHE A 180 -1.93 13.69 -6.28
C PHE A 180 -2.57 13.07 -7.54
N ASP A 181 -2.50 13.77 -8.67
CA ASP A 181 -2.97 13.26 -9.96
C ASP A 181 -1.85 12.44 -10.64
N PRO A 182 -2.19 11.34 -11.32
CA PRO A 182 -1.22 10.54 -12.06
C PRO A 182 -0.53 11.37 -13.15
N VAL A 183 0.76 11.09 -13.39
CA VAL A 183 1.56 11.68 -14.46
C VAL A 183 1.97 10.58 -15.44
N GLU A 184 1.73 10.80 -16.73
CA GLU A 184 2.24 9.93 -17.78
C GLU A 184 3.63 10.40 -18.24
N VAL A 185 4.60 9.50 -18.20
CA VAL A 185 5.97 9.74 -18.65
C VAL A 185 6.19 9.02 -19.97
N LEU A 186 6.49 9.78 -21.02
CA LEU A 186 6.69 9.24 -22.36
C LEU A 186 8.10 8.64 -22.52
N VAL A 187 8.16 7.43 -23.04
CA VAL A 187 9.39 6.71 -23.40
C VAL A 187 9.35 6.37 -24.88
N GLU A 188 10.31 6.89 -25.65
CA GLU A 188 10.42 6.61 -27.09
C GLU A 188 11.49 5.55 -27.35
N ILE A 189 11.07 4.45 -27.97
CA ILE A 189 11.91 3.27 -28.20
C ILE A 189 12.04 3.08 -29.71
N ASP A 190 13.18 3.52 -30.25
CA ASP A 190 13.50 3.37 -31.65
C ASP A 190 13.86 1.92 -32.03
N ALA A 191 14.02 1.67 -33.33
CA ALA A 191 14.33 0.34 -33.83
C ALA A 191 15.72 -0.17 -33.48
N VAL A 192 16.67 0.72 -33.22
CA VAL A 192 18.04 0.34 -32.83
C VAL A 192 18.04 -0.13 -31.38
N ARG A 193 17.35 0.60 -30.51
CA ARG A 193 17.19 0.28 -29.10
C ARG A 193 16.39 -1.01 -28.92
N THR A 194 15.26 -1.12 -29.62
CA THR A 194 14.49 -2.36 -29.70
C THR A 194 15.42 -3.51 -30.05
N ALA A 195 16.13 -3.45 -31.19
CA ALA A 195 17.03 -4.52 -31.64
C ALA A 195 18.25 -4.81 -30.73
N SER A 196 18.60 -3.91 -29.81
CA SER A 196 19.71 -4.12 -28.88
C SER A 196 19.29 -4.86 -27.61
N GLY A 197 17.99 -4.85 -27.28
CA GLY A 197 17.47 -5.32 -25.99
C GLY A 197 17.94 -4.47 -24.81
N ALA A 198 18.57 -3.31 -25.05
CA ALA A 198 19.02 -2.43 -23.99
C ALA A 198 17.86 -1.64 -23.41
N ASP A 199 17.92 -1.41 -22.10
CA ASP A 199 16.95 -0.60 -21.37
C ASP A 199 16.88 0.81 -21.95
N VAL A 200 15.66 1.28 -22.17
CA VAL A 200 15.39 2.68 -22.53
C VAL A 200 14.85 3.38 -21.32
N VAL A 201 15.70 4.21 -20.72
CA VAL A 201 15.39 4.94 -19.49
C VAL A 201 15.15 6.42 -19.75
N VAL A 202 14.20 6.97 -19.02
CA VAL A 202 13.89 8.39 -18.86
C VAL A 202 13.95 8.73 -17.37
N VAL A 203 13.68 9.99 -17.04
CA VAL A 203 13.75 10.48 -15.67
C VAL A 203 12.34 10.79 -15.18
N SER A 204 11.97 10.26 -14.02
CA SER A 204 10.65 10.56 -13.43
C SER A 204 10.57 12.03 -13.01
N PRO A 205 9.52 12.78 -13.42
CA PRO A 205 9.36 14.19 -13.04
C PRO A 205 8.87 14.36 -11.59
N ILE A 206 8.33 13.31 -10.99
CA ILE A 206 7.71 13.29 -9.67
C ILE A 206 8.19 12.07 -8.87
N ALA A 207 8.11 12.13 -7.54
CA ALA A 207 8.16 10.93 -6.73
C ALA A 207 6.76 10.27 -6.75
N GLY A 208 6.70 8.95 -6.60
CA GLY A 208 5.45 8.20 -6.62
C GLY A 208 5.63 6.70 -6.75
N GLN A 209 4.59 6.05 -7.27
CA GLN A 209 4.51 4.65 -7.61
C GLN A 209 4.18 4.52 -9.10
N ILE A 210 4.87 3.64 -9.81
CA ILE A 210 4.46 3.23 -11.15
C ILE A 210 3.24 2.32 -11.04
N THR A 211 2.11 2.68 -11.65
CA THR A 211 0.85 1.92 -11.56
C THR A 211 0.38 1.35 -12.89
N GLY A 212 0.96 1.79 -14.00
CA GLY A 212 0.57 1.30 -15.31
C GLY A 212 1.57 1.63 -16.40
N VAL A 213 1.39 0.95 -17.51
CA VAL A 213 2.12 1.19 -18.74
C VAL A 213 1.19 0.99 -19.93
N HIS A 214 1.35 1.83 -20.94
CA HIS A 214 0.67 1.71 -22.22
C HIS A 214 1.67 1.87 -23.34
N SER A 215 1.55 1.06 -24.39
CA SER A 215 2.46 1.04 -25.52
C SER A 215 1.70 1.10 -26.83
N VAL A 216 2.27 1.79 -27.81
CA VAL A 216 1.79 1.84 -29.19
C VAL A 216 2.93 1.52 -30.14
N VAL A 217 2.74 0.52 -30.98
CA VAL A 217 3.72 0.14 -32.01
C VAL A 217 3.75 1.19 -33.12
N THR A 218 4.90 1.81 -33.35
CA THR A 218 5.08 2.85 -34.37
C THR A 218 5.73 2.31 -35.65
N THR A 219 6.50 1.22 -35.54
CA THR A 219 7.05 0.46 -36.67
C THR A 219 6.85 -1.02 -36.43
N ALA A 220 6.29 -1.72 -37.42
CA ALA A 220 5.94 -3.13 -37.32
C ALA A 220 7.07 -3.99 -36.74
N MET A 221 6.69 -4.88 -35.82
CA MET A 221 7.59 -5.79 -35.12
C MET A 221 7.48 -7.20 -35.70
N THR A 222 8.59 -7.93 -35.71
CA THR A 222 8.59 -9.36 -36.07
C THR A 222 8.96 -10.17 -34.84
N GLY A 223 8.26 -11.29 -34.61
CA GLY A 223 8.46 -12.14 -33.43
C GLY A 223 7.75 -11.62 -32.19
N ILE A 224 7.58 -12.48 -31.18
CA ILE A 224 7.02 -12.11 -29.87
C ILE A 224 8.07 -11.27 -29.14
N GLN A 225 7.69 -10.08 -28.69
CA GLN A 225 8.53 -9.29 -27.79
C GLN A 225 7.75 -9.03 -26.51
N THR A 226 8.35 -9.36 -25.39
CA THR A 226 7.90 -8.90 -24.08
C THR A 226 8.81 -7.79 -23.60
N ALA A 227 8.26 -6.85 -22.86
CA ALA A 227 9.03 -5.82 -22.19
C ALA A 227 8.55 -5.66 -20.75
N THR A 228 9.46 -5.35 -19.84
CA THR A 228 9.15 -5.05 -18.44
C THR A 228 9.35 -3.57 -18.18
N VAL A 229 8.58 -3.03 -17.23
CA VAL A 229 8.83 -1.69 -16.71
C VAL A 229 9.89 -1.81 -15.63
N VAL A 230 10.84 -0.88 -15.61
CA VAL A 230 11.94 -0.88 -14.63
C VAL A 230 12.03 0.44 -13.89
N VAL A 231 12.41 0.36 -12.61
CA VAL A 231 12.93 1.49 -11.81
C VAL A 231 14.41 1.23 -11.55
N GLY A 232 15.28 2.08 -12.07
CA GLY A 232 16.71 1.84 -12.09
C GLY A 232 17.05 0.56 -12.85
N ALA A 233 17.38 -0.51 -12.11
CA ALA A 233 17.67 -1.85 -12.65
C ALA A 233 16.73 -2.93 -12.08
N THR A 234 15.66 -2.53 -11.40
CA THR A 234 14.69 -3.41 -10.76
C THR A 234 13.43 -3.47 -11.61
N ASP A 235 13.00 -4.68 -11.95
CA ASP A 235 11.71 -4.90 -12.61
C ASP A 235 10.56 -4.52 -11.67
N VAL A 236 9.59 -3.79 -12.21
CA VAL A 236 8.33 -3.48 -11.52
C VAL A 236 7.45 -4.72 -11.54
N VAL A 237 7.18 -5.28 -10.36
CA VAL A 237 6.38 -6.50 -10.23
C VAL A 237 4.95 -6.26 -10.69
N GLY A 238 4.44 -7.18 -11.50
CA GLY A 238 3.05 -7.14 -11.97
C GLY A 238 2.79 -6.18 -13.14
N LEU A 239 3.85 -5.66 -13.78
CA LEU A 239 3.76 -4.98 -15.08
C LEU A 239 4.55 -5.71 -16.15
N SER A 240 3.88 -6.08 -17.23
CA SER A 240 4.49 -6.65 -18.42
C SER A 240 3.77 -6.17 -19.67
N LEU A 241 4.53 -5.80 -20.68
CA LEU A 241 4.01 -5.53 -22.01
C LEU A 241 4.27 -6.73 -22.92
N VAL A 242 3.26 -7.09 -23.69
CA VAL A 242 3.36 -8.01 -24.82
C VAL A 242 3.24 -7.20 -26.09
N LEU A 243 4.39 -6.84 -26.67
CA LEU A 243 4.52 -6.01 -27.88
C LEU A 243 4.20 -6.79 -29.19
N ALA A 244 3.42 -7.86 -29.05
CA ALA A 244 2.90 -8.79 -30.06
C ALA A 244 3.92 -9.58 -30.89
N THR A 245 3.40 -10.56 -31.63
CA THR A 245 4.15 -11.62 -32.34
C THR A 245 4.33 -11.36 -33.85
N SER A 246 3.58 -10.38 -34.34
CA SER A 246 3.54 -9.87 -35.71
C SER A 246 2.89 -8.48 -35.72
N ALA A 247 3.38 -7.58 -34.85
CA ALA A 247 2.66 -6.38 -34.52
C ALA A 247 2.50 -5.46 -35.73
N ALA A 248 1.27 -5.07 -36.04
CA ALA A 248 1.04 -4.03 -37.03
C ALA A 248 1.37 -2.66 -36.43
N VAL A 249 1.65 -1.68 -37.30
CA VAL A 249 1.69 -0.29 -36.86
C VAL A 249 0.34 0.08 -36.23
N ALA A 250 0.37 0.82 -35.13
CA ALA A 250 -0.76 1.22 -34.29
C ALA A 250 -1.44 0.10 -33.48
N GLU A 251 -0.76 -1.04 -33.30
CA GLU A 251 -1.16 -1.99 -32.26
C GLU A 251 -0.85 -1.42 -30.88
N GLU A 252 -1.80 -1.56 -29.96
CA GLU A 252 -1.73 -1.03 -28.60
C GLU A 252 -1.71 -2.18 -27.61
N ASP A 253 -0.92 -2.02 -26.55
CA ASP A 253 -0.94 -2.91 -25.40
C ASP A 253 -0.87 -2.08 -24.12
N SER A 254 -1.49 -2.57 -23.05
CA SER A 254 -1.44 -1.89 -21.75
C SER A 254 -1.52 -2.90 -20.64
N ASP A 255 -0.87 -2.54 -19.53
CA ASP A 255 -0.92 -3.29 -18.30
C ASP A 255 -1.01 -2.34 -17.11
N ILE A 256 -1.60 -2.83 -16.03
CA ILE A 256 -1.75 -2.12 -14.77
C ILE A 256 -1.24 -3.00 -13.64
N VAL A 257 -0.66 -2.40 -12.60
CA VAL A 257 -0.17 -3.16 -11.45
C VAL A 257 -1.36 -3.87 -10.81
N THR A 258 -1.34 -5.20 -10.86
CA THR A 258 -2.37 -6.05 -10.23
C THR A 258 -1.87 -6.69 -8.93
N THR A 259 -0.57 -6.66 -8.70
CA THR A 259 0.07 -7.22 -7.50
C THR A 259 0.38 -6.09 -6.53
N ASP A 260 -0.14 -6.21 -5.31
CA ASP A 260 0.19 -5.28 -4.23
C ASP A 260 1.53 -5.69 -3.61
N ASP A 261 2.59 -4.98 -3.96
CA ASP A 261 3.94 -5.14 -3.39
C ASP A 261 4.28 -4.05 -2.36
N ASP A 262 3.27 -3.27 -1.92
CA ASP A 262 3.41 -2.11 -1.05
C ASP A 262 4.49 -1.13 -1.52
N GLN A 263 4.60 -0.96 -2.85
CA GLN A 263 5.56 -0.10 -3.53
C GLN A 263 7.02 -0.60 -3.51
N ALA A 264 7.29 -1.84 -3.08
CA ALA A 264 8.66 -2.35 -2.96
C ALA A 264 9.48 -2.28 -4.26
N THR A 265 8.84 -2.48 -5.41
CA THR A 265 9.49 -2.45 -6.74
C THR A 265 8.98 -1.34 -7.65
N SER A 266 7.82 -0.79 -7.34
CA SER A 266 7.15 0.23 -8.15
C SER A 266 7.40 1.66 -7.65
N ARG A 267 7.99 1.84 -6.46
CA ARG A 267 8.36 3.16 -5.95
C ARG A 267 9.42 3.81 -6.81
N VAL A 268 9.24 5.10 -7.07
CA VAL A 268 10.16 5.95 -7.80
C VAL A 268 10.38 7.27 -7.06
N ASP A 269 11.63 7.64 -6.84
CA ASP A 269 11.98 8.96 -6.32
C ASP A 269 11.97 10.01 -7.44
N LYS A 270 11.83 11.28 -7.05
CA LYS A 270 11.89 12.36 -8.03
C LYS A 270 13.27 12.38 -8.70
N PHE A 271 13.27 12.42 -10.02
CA PHE A 271 14.44 12.33 -10.88
C PHE A 271 15.15 10.97 -10.91
N GLU A 272 14.53 9.93 -10.36
CA GLU A 272 15.02 8.57 -10.54
C GLU A 272 14.80 8.08 -11.98
N ALA A 273 15.66 7.16 -12.40
CA ALA A 273 15.58 6.55 -13.71
C ALA A 273 14.43 5.53 -13.74
N ILE A 274 13.54 5.69 -14.73
CA ILE A 274 12.47 4.73 -15.03
C ILE A 274 12.54 4.36 -16.50
N GLY A 275 12.09 3.18 -16.88
CA GLY A 275 12.22 2.78 -18.27
C GLY A 275 11.50 1.51 -18.65
N ILE A 276 11.79 1.08 -19.87
CA ILE A 276 11.34 -0.17 -20.44
C ILE A 276 12.57 -1.03 -20.71
N SER A 277 12.60 -2.23 -20.17
CA SER A 277 13.59 -3.27 -20.48
C SER A 277 13.01 -4.23 -21.52
N GLY A 278 13.75 -4.44 -22.61
CA GLY A 278 13.33 -5.35 -23.68
C GLY A 278 13.83 -6.78 -23.44
N ASP A 279 13.07 -7.78 -23.89
CA ASP A 279 13.54 -9.16 -23.92
C ASP A 279 14.78 -9.32 -24.85
N ALA A 280 15.66 -10.25 -24.51
CA ALA A 280 17.00 -10.44 -25.09
C ALA A 280 17.02 -10.92 -26.56
N THR A 281 15.86 -11.10 -27.20
CA THR A 281 15.75 -11.54 -28.61
C THR A 281 14.89 -10.62 -29.49
N PRO A 282 15.24 -9.33 -29.64
CA PRO A 282 14.43 -8.41 -30.43
C PRO A 282 14.77 -8.48 -31.93
N THR A 283 13.73 -8.59 -32.76
CA THR A 283 13.82 -8.54 -34.23
C THR A 283 13.14 -7.28 -34.76
N GLY A 284 13.83 -6.15 -34.65
CA GLY A 284 13.43 -4.85 -35.23
C GLY A 284 12.07 -4.30 -34.75
N GLY A 285 11.67 -3.16 -35.33
CA GLY A 285 10.43 -2.44 -34.99
C GLY A 285 10.64 -1.36 -33.93
N ALA A 286 9.68 -0.47 -33.75
CA ALA A 286 9.76 0.68 -32.85
C ALA A 286 8.41 0.91 -32.20
N HIS A 287 8.40 1.47 -31.01
CA HIS A 287 7.19 1.71 -30.24
C HIS A 287 7.36 2.91 -29.30
N THR A 288 6.24 3.45 -28.86
CA THR A 288 6.19 4.54 -27.89
C THR A 288 5.41 4.06 -26.70
N CYS A 289 5.97 4.24 -25.50
CA CYS A 289 5.31 3.87 -24.25
C CYS A 289 5.00 5.11 -23.42
N SER A 290 3.89 5.09 -22.69
CA SER A 290 3.65 5.95 -21.53
C SER A 290 3.69 5.10 -20.26
N ILE A 291 4.48 5.52 -19.29
CA ILE A 291 4.51 4.94 -17.94
C ILE A 291 3.69 5.85 -17.04
N THR A 292 2.68 5.30 -16.35
CA THR A 292 1.85 6.03 -15.41
C THR A 292 2.49 6.01 -14.03
N VAL A 293 2.82 7.19 -13.51
CA VAL A 293 3.35 7.39 -12.16
C VAL A 293 2.29 8.07 -11.32
N GLU A 294 1.80 7.38 -10.30
CA GLU A 294 0.91 7.92 -9.29
C GLU A 294 1.73 8.47 -8.12
N PRO A 295 1.64 9.75 -7.79
CA PRO A 295 2.44 10.34 -6.72
C PRO A 295 2.11 9.79 -5.32
N LEU A 296 1.00 9.07 -5.15
CA LEU A 296 0.62 8.39 -3.92
C LEU A 296 -0.45 7.35 -4.25
N THR A 297 -0.54 6.29 -3.44
CA THR A 297 -1.58 5.28 -3.57
C THR A 297 -2.68 5.56 -2.54
N PHE A 298 -3.83 6.04 -2.99
CA PHE A 298 -4.99 6.27 -2.12
C PHE A 298 -6.06 5.23 -2.40
N ILE A 299 -6.44 4.47 -1.37
CA ILE A 299 -7.49 3.46 -1.45
C ILE A 299 -8.68 3.96 -0.66
N ALA A 300 -9.76 4.30 -1.37
CA ALA A 300 -11.01 4.73 -0.75
C ALA A 300 -11.64 3.62 0.11
N GLY A 301 -12.41 4.01 1.12
CA GLY A 301 -13.20 3.06 1.90
C GLY A 301 -14.27 2.40 1.03
N PRO A 302 -14.38 1.06 1.01
CA PRO A 302 -15.34 0.37 0.15
C PRO A 302 -16.79 0.57 0.62
N ASP A 303 -17.73 0.45 -0.32
CA ASP A 303 -19.18 0.40 -0.04
C ASP A 303 -19.68 -1.02 0.28
N THR A 304 -18.79 -2.01 0.33
CA THR A 304 -19.18 -3.43 0.46
C THR A 304 -19.57 -3.77 1.90
N ASP A 305 -20.85 -4.04 2.13
CA ASP A 305 -21.44 -4.44 3.42
C ASP A 305 -21.96 -5.90 3.36
N PRO A 306 -21.63 -6.80 4.31
CA PRO A 306 -20.71 -6.61 5.44
C PRO A 306 -19.24 -6.61 5.05
N GLN A 307 -18.43 -5.92 5.83
CA GLN A 307 -16.98 -6.08 5.77
C GLN A 307 -16.62 -7.52 6.17
N THR A 308 -15.68 -8.14 5.45
CA THR A 308 -15.22 -9.51 5.74
C THR A 308 -13.73 -9.51 6.07
N ALA A 309 -13.18 -10.67 6.42
CA ALA A 309 -11.76 -10.82 6.69
C ALA A 309 -10.85 -10.53 5.47
N THR A 310 -11.40 -10.44 4.24
CA THR A 310 -10.61 -10.28 3.01
C THR A 310 -10.83 -8.95 2.29
N THR A 311 -11.77 -8.12 2.77
CA THR A 311 -12.05 -6.78 2.25
C THR A 311 -11.04 -5.75 2.73
N THR A 312 -10.88 -4.66 1.97
CA THR A 312 -10.04 -3.50 2.34
C THR A 312 -10.56 -2.77 3.57
N ASP A 313 -9.72 -1.91 4.18
CA ASP A 313 -10.09 -1.08 5.32
C ASP A 313 -11.39 -0.30 5.06
N PRO A 314 -12.37 -0.32 5.99
CA PRO A 314 -13.68 0.26 5.72
C PRO A 314 -13.65 1.79 5.64
N ARG A 315 -12.56 2.43 6.07
CA ARG A 315 -12.37 3.87 5.97
C ARG A 315 -11.44 4.28 4.83
N GLY A 316 -10.68 3.34 4.31
CA GLY A 316 -9.64 3.57 3.33
C GLY A 316 -8.26 3.71 3.95
N THR A 317 -7.26 3.65 3.07
CA THR A 317 -5.85 3.71 3.44
C THR A 317 -5.10 4.57 2.44
N ILE A 318 -3.91 5.01 2.85
CA ILE A 318 -2.96 5.66 1.96
C ILE A 318 -1.59 5.03 2.12
N ASN A 319 -0.91 4.81 1.00
CA ASN A 319 0.49 4.48 1.00
C ASN A 319 1.30 5.75 0.70
N VAL A 320 2.15 6.15 1.65
CA VAL A 320 2.92 7.39 1.61
C VAL A 320 4.19 7.22 0.78
N THR A 321 4.66 8.29 0.16
CA THR A 321 5.85 8.26 -0.69
C THR A 321 7.14 8.15 0.08
N THR A 322 7.20 8.64 1.31
CA THR A 322 8.38 8.52 2.16
C THR A 322 8.16 7.47 3.25
N PRO A 323 9.15 6.64 3.62
CA PRO A 323 8.95 5.64 4.65
C PRO A 323 8.51 6.29 5.95
N CYS A 324 7.68 5.59 6.72
CA CYS A 324 7.34 6.06 8.07
C CYS A 324 8.56 5.81 8.96
N ASP A 325 9.36 6.84 9.25
CA ASP A 325 10.58 6.76 10.07
C ASP A 325 10.65 7.81 11.20
N ALA A 326 9.50 8.40 11.53
CA ALA A 326 9.32 9.54 12.42
C ALA A 326 10.01 10.85 11.98
N SER A 327 10.55 10.95 10.76
CA SER A 327 11.21 12.18 10.30
C SER A 327 10.27 13.18 9.62
N ILE A 328 9.17 12.70 9.02
CA ILE A 328 8.25 13.49 8.21
C ILE A 328 6.84 13.51 8.80
N GLU A 329 6.24 14.70 8.82
CA GLU A 329 4.83 14.93 9.16
C GLU A 329 3.95 14.81 7.91
N TYR A 330 2.95 13.92 7.95
CA TYR A 330 2.03 13.69 6.84
C TYR A 330 0.68 14.39 7.08
N GLU A 331 0.20 15.16 6.11
CA GLU A 331 -1.14 15.76 6.14
C GLU A 331 -1.92 15.54 4.84
N LEU A 332 -3.22 15.35 4.95
CA LEU A 332 -4.11 15.03 3.83
C LEU A 332 -5.39 15.84 3.90
N LEU A 333 -5.91 16.20 2.74
CA LEU A 333 -7.27 16.70 2.57
C LEU A 333 -8.02 15.72 1.67
N TYR A 334 -9.15 15.19 2.12
CA TYR A 334 -9.97 14.26 1.33
C TYR A 334 -11.47 14.45 1.55
N THR A 335 -12.31 13.98 0.63
CA THR A 335 -13.77 13.95 0.82
C THR A 335 -14.18 12.72 1.61
N VAL A 336 -15.16 12.89 2.50
CA VAL A 336 -15.67 11.84 3.37
C VAL A 336 -17.13 11.53 3.04
N ASP A 337 -17.51 10.27 3.19
CA ASP A 337 -18.91 9.86 3.16
C ASP A 337 -19.60 10.35 4.44
N THR A 338 -20.21 11.53 4.36
CA THR A 338 -20.93 12.14 5.50
C THR A 338 -22.16 11.36 5.95
N ALA A 339 -22.68 10.44 5.13
CA ALA A 339 -23.77 9.56 5.52
C ALA A 339 -23.27 8.35 6.32
N ASN A 340 -22.01 7.95 6.12
CA ASN A 340 -21.39 6.82 6.80
C ASN A 340 -19.90 7.03 7.12
N LEU A 341 -19.60 7.92 8.05
CA LEU A 341 -18.23 8.27 8.42
C LEU A 341 -17.40 7.09 8.98
N HIS A 342 -18.05 6.11 9.62
CA HIS A 342 -17.34 4.99 10.26
C HIS A 342 -17.05 3.82 9.30
N GLY A 343 -17.54 3.88 8.06
CA GLY A 343 -17.41 2.77 7.13
C GLY A 343 -18.49 1.70 7.31
N VAL A 344 -18.41 0.62 6.56
CA VAL A 344 -19.34 -0.51 6.69
C VAL A 344 -19.17 -1.25 8.02
N VAL A 345 -20.23 -1.90 8.50
CA VAL A 345 -20.15 -2.68 9.74
C VAL A 345 -19.20 -3.85 9.54
N GLN A 346 -18.32 -4.06 10.52
CA GLN A 346 -17.38 -5.17 10.54
C GLN A 346 -18.01 -6.37 11.23
N VAL A 347 -17.98 -7.53 10.57
CA VAL A 347 -18.55 -8.79 11.07
C VAL A 347 -17.44 -9.75 11.46
#